data_AF-A0A1I0PB50-F1
#
_entry.id   AF-A0A1I0PB50-F1
#
_cell.length_a   1.000
_cell.length_b   1.000
_cell.length_c   1.000
_cell.angle_alpha   90.00
_cell.angle_beta   90.00
_cell.angle_gamma   90.00
#
_symmetry.space_group_name_H-M   'P 1'
#
loop_
_entity.id
_entity.type
_entity.pdbx_description
1 polymer ?
#
loop_
_entity_poly.entity_id
_entity_poly.type
_entity_poly.pdbx_seq_one_letter_code
_entity_poly.pdbx_strand_id
1 'polypeptide(L)'
;MKQMILCALIASLPITAAAADVEGLEEAILCQGDDDIITITLWTPSQFDEPLHCITSERLSGDANCAPNGGWGLLSAAEVPDLTSVTMDWKTAHEHQWGKLTAIAGPKAVRFNAQYGEGTGSNLSYEWKLTLDRRTGSATWFTKDGDRVPYRCEMQP
;
A
#
# COMPACT_ATOMS: atom_id res chain seq x y z
N MET A 1 -32.51 -34.19 58.00
CA MET A 1 -33.15 -33.13 57.17
C MET A 1 -32.29 -31.87 57.24
N LYS A 2 -32.29 -31.10 56.14
CA LYS A 2 -31.64 -29.80 55.89
C LYS A 2 -30.15 -29.83 55.50
N GLN A 3 -29.96 -29.90 54.19
CA GLN A 3 -28.88 -29.25 53.45
C GLN A 3 -28.77 -27.77 53.86
N MET A 4 -27.54 -27.28 54.05
CA MET A 4 -27.24 -25.85 53.94
C MET A 4 -26.07 -25.69 52.97
N ILE A 5 -26.42 -25.23 51.77
CA ILE A 5 -25.52 -24.75 50.73
C ILE A 5 -25.08 -23.35 51.15
N LEU A 6 -23.78 -23.13 51.32
CA LEU A 6 -23.22 -21.79 51.51
C LEU A 6 -22.56 -21.36 50.20
N CYS A 7 -23.20 -20.43 49.51
CA CYS A 7 -22.74 -19.81 48.26
C CYS A 7 -21.43 -19.05 48.48
N ALA A 8 -20.38 -19.44 47.76
CA ALA A 8 -19.21 -18.59 47.57
C ALA A 8 -19.55 -17.49 46.54
N LEU A 9 -19.59 -16.24 46.98
CA LEU A 9 -19.62 -15.07 46.09
C LEU A 9 -18.29 -14.97 45.35
N ILE A 10 -18.28 -15.34 44.07
CA ILE A 10 -17.17 -15.04 43.17
C ILE A 10 -17.39 -13.61 42.69
N ALA A 11 -16.61 -12.68 43.24
CA ALA A 11 -16.52 -11.32 42.73
C ALA A 11 -15.89 -11.38 41.32
N SER A 12 -16.73 -11.24 40.30
CA SER A 12 -16.30 -11.09 38.91
C SER A 12 -15.66 -9.72 38.73
N LEU A 13 -14.33 -9.65 38.82
CA LEU A 13 -13.57 -8.51 38.34
C LEU A 13 -13.81 -8.38 36.83
N PRO A 14 -14.23 -7.21 36.32
CA PRO A 14 -14.27 -7.01 34.89
C PRO A 14 -12.83 -7.04 34.37
N ILE A 15 -12.49 -8.11 33.66
CA ILE A 15 -11.33 -8.12 32.77
C ILE A 15 -11.74 -7.16 31.64
N THR A 16 -11.43 -5.88 31.81
CA THR A 16 -11.34 -4.96 30.68
C THR A 16 -10.21 -5.47 29.81
N ALA A 17 -10.56 -6.32 28.85
CA ALA A 17 -9.74 -6.55 27.69
C ALA A 17 -9.63 -5.19 27.01
N ALA A 18 -8.52 -4.48 27.27
CA ALA A 18 -8.08 -3.47 26.34
C ALA A 18 -7.89 -4.22 25.02
N ALA A 19 -8.83 -4.03 24.10
CA ALA A 19 -8.54 -4.26 22.70
C ALA A 19 -7.32 -3.38 22.43
N ALA A 20 -6.16 -4.01 22.27
CA ALA A 20 -5.05 -3.34 21.67
C ALA A 20 -5.53 -3.01 20.26
N ASP A 21 -5.90 -1.75 20.03
CA ASP A 21 -5.93 -1.19 18.70
C ASP A 21 -4.50 -1.35 18.17
N VAL A 22 -4.26 -2.47 17.49
CA VAL A 22 -3.16 -2.57 16.55
C VAL A 22 -3.62 -1.75 15.34
N GLU A 23 -3.66 -0.42 15.51
CA GLU A 23 -3.51 0.47 14.37
C GLU A 23 -2.23 0.01 13.68
N GLY A 24 -2.39 -0.52 12.47
CA GLY A 24 -1.28 -1.05 11.68
C GLY A 24 -0.22 0.04 11.59
N LEU A 25 0.91 -0.20 12.25
CA LEU A 25 2.02 0.74 12.24
C LEU A 25 2.40 0.97 10.78
N GLU A 26 2.23 2.20 10.34
CA GLU A 26 2.68 2.64 9.03
C GLU A 26 4.16 2.21 8.87
N GLU A 27 4.47 1.51 7.78
CA GLU A 27 5.82 1.00 7.53
C GLU A 27 6.48 1.89 6.47
N ALA A 28 7.58 2.55 6.83
CA ALA A 28 8.40 3.28 5.87
C ALA A 28 9.58 2.42 5.37
N ILE A 29 9.86 2.50 4.08
CA ILE A 29 10.96 1.80 3.42
C ILE A 29 11.70 2.80 2.54
N LEU A 30 13.00 2.94 2.76
CA LEU A 30 13.88 3.79 1.97
C LEU A 30 14.66 2.92 0.99
N CYS A 31 14.65 3.28 -0.29
CA CYS A 31 15.32 2.57 -1.36
C CYS A 31 16.33 3.48 -2.05
N GLN A 32 17.61 3.15 -1.93
CA GLN A 32 18.73 3.89 -2.51
C GLN A 32 19.12 3.29 -3.87
N GLY A 33 19.06 4.11 -4.91
CA GLY A 33 19.68 3.86 -6.21
C GLY A 33 20.95 4.71 -6.37
N ASP A 34 21.58 4.61 -7.55
CA ASP A 34 22.81 5.35 -7.83
C ASP A 34 22.56 6.87 -7.92
N ASP A 35 21.46 7.28 -8.55
CA ASP A 35 21.14 8.68 -8.84
C ASP A 35 19.83 9.18 -8.20
N ASP A 36 19.09 8.31 -7.51
CA ASP A 36 17.72 8.60 -7.05
C ASP A 36 17.37 7.82 -5.79
N ILE A 37 16.41 8.33 -5.04
CA ILE A 37 15.88 7.74 -3.81
C ILE A 37 14.38 7.50 -4.00
N ILE A 38 13.94 6.29 -3.68
CA ILE A 38 12.53 5.94 -3.61
C ILE A 38 12.15 5.81 -2.13
N THR A 39 11.08 6.48 -1.72
CA THR A 39 10.43 6.23 -0.43
C THR A 39 9.14 5.47 -0.66
N ILE A 40 8.94 4.37 0.06
CA ILE A 40 7.71 3.60 0.05
C ILE A 40 7.12 3.66 1.45
N THR A 41 5.85 3.99 1.54
CA THR A 41 5.10 3.97 2.80
C THR A 41 3.97 2.97 2.66
N LEU A 42 3.86 2.02 3.59
CA LEU A 42 2.82 1.00 3.58
C LEU A 42 1.86 1.23 4.73
N TRP A 43 0.60 0.89 4.48
CA TRP A 43 -0.47 0.93 5.47
C TRP A 43 -0.81 2.36 5.95
N THR A 44 -0.51 3.37 5.13
CA THR A 44 -0.82 4.77 5.43
C THR A 44 -2.33 4.95 5.63
N PRO A 45 -2.78 5.48 6.78
CA PRO A 45 -4.18 5.82 6.98
C PRO A 45 -4.69 6.78 5.90
N SER A 46 -5.92 6.62 5.46
CA SER A 46 -6.47 7.44 4.39
C SER A 46 -7.94 7.79 4.60
N GLN A 47 -8.40 8.81 3.87
CA GLN A 47 -9.80 9.25 3.85
C GLN A 47 -10.74 8.29 3.08
N PHE A 48 -10.21 7.22 2.49
CA PHE A 48 -10.97 6.30 1.64
C PHE A 48 -11.41 5.03 2.38
N ASP A 49 -11.38 5.04 3.71
CA ASP A 49 -11.70 3.90 4.59
C ASP A 49 -10.86 2.63 4.32
N GLU A 50 -9.74 2.78 3.61
CA GLU A 50 -8.79 1.72 3.29
C GLU A 50 -7.35 2.25 3.48
N PRO A 51 -6.45 1.50 4.12
CA PRO A 51 -5.05 1.89 4.21
C PRO A 51 -4.38 1.82 2.84
N LEU A 52 -3.50 2.77 2.56
CA LEU A 52 -2.83 2.90 1.26
C LEU A 52 -1.37 2.48 1.34
N HIS A 53 -0.85 2.06 0.18
CA HIS A 53 0.58 1.96 -0.08
C HIS A 53 0.96 3.06 -1.02
N CYS A 54 1.90 3.90 -0.61
CA CYS A 54 2.36 5.07 -1.34
C CYS A 54 3.82 4.90 -1.75
N ILE A 55 4.18 5.54 -2.86
CA ILE A 55 5.56 5.58 -3.36
C ILE A 55 5.89 6.99 -3.84
N THR A 56 7.04 7.51 -3.44
CA THR A 56 7.57 8.80 -3.90
C THR A 56 9.00 8.64 -4.42
N SER A 57 9.36 9.48 -5.38
CA SER A 57 10.67 9.54 -6.04
C SER A 57 10.75 10.82 -6.86
N GLU A 58 11.95 11.35 -7.10
CA GLU A 58 12.15 12.51 -7.97
C GLU A 58 11.71 12.25 -9.42
N ARG A 59 11.56 10.98 -9.81
CA ARG A 59 11.10 10.55 -11.13
C ARG A 59 9.58 10.61 -11.29
N LEU A 60 8.86 10.74 -10.18
CA LEU A 60 7.40 10.75 -10.16
C LEU A 60 6.88 12.18 -10.12
N SER A 61 5.84 12.45 -10.91
CA SER A 61 5.11 13.70 -10.79
C SER A 61 4.15 13.61 -9.60
N GLY A 62 4.42 14.42 -8.57
CA GLY A 62 3.58 14.54 -7.38
C GLY A 62 3.63 13.34 -6.43
N ASP A 63 2.99 13.52 -5.27
CA ASP A 63 2.97 12.54 -4.18
C ASP A 63 1.75 11.61 -4.21
N ALA A 64 0.89 11.74 -5.23
CA ALA A 64 -0.37 11.04 -5.35
C ALA A 64 -0.27 9.55 -5.72
N ASN A 65 0.94 9.00 -5.78
CA ASN A 65 1.18 7.63 -6.22
C ASN A 65 0.88 6.65 -5.07
N CYS A 66 -0.40 6.48 -4.78
CA CYS A 66 -0.89 5.56 -3.74
C CYS A 66 -2.01 4.64 -4.25
N ALA A 67 -2.12 3.44 -3.65
CA ALA A 67 -3.20 2.50 -3.93
C ALA A 67 -3.47 1.58 -2.72
N PRO A 68 -4.71 1.09 -2.54
CA PRO A 68 -5.00 0.07 -1.54
C PRO A 68 -4.38 -1.28 -1.93
N ASN A 69 -4.20 -2.17 -0.96
CA ASN A 69 -3.59 -3.47 -1.21
C ASN A 69 -4.47 -4.34 -2.13
N GLY A 70 -3.98 -4.64 -3.34
CA GLY A 70 -4.71 -5.43 -4.34
C GLY A 70 -5.78 -4.67 -5.12
N GLY A 71 -5.92 -3.36 -4.91
CA GLY A 71 -6.83 -2.50 -5.66
C GLY A 71 -6.10 -1.42 -6.47
N TRP A 72 -6.85 -0.38 -6.84
CA TRP A 72 -6.39 0.72 -7.68
C TRP A 72 -6.52 2.06 -6.98
N GLY A 73 -5.49 2.89 -7.07
CA GLY A 73 -5.59 4.34 -6.93
C GLY A 73 -5.82 4.98 -8.29
N LEU A 74 -6.78 5.91 -8.37
CA LEU A 74 -7.20 6.58 -9.60
C LEU A 74 -6.76 8.04 -9.56
N LEU A 75 -5.88 8.42 -10.49
CA LEU A 75 -5.27 9.74 -10.55
C LEU A 75 -6.07 10.70 -11.45
N SER A 76 -5.98 12.00 -11.18
CA SER A 76 -6.56 13.05 -12.01
C SER A 76 -5.81 13.20 -13.35
N ALA A 77 -6.38 13.98 -14.28
CA ALA A 77 -5.78 14.29 -15.58
C ALA A 77 -4.76 15.44 -15.54
N ALA A 78 -4.43 15.95 -14.35
CA ALA A 78 -3.60 17.14 -14.20
C ALA A 78 -2.12 16.87 -14.53
N GLU A 79 -1.37 17.94 -14.82
CA GLU A 79 0.09 17.87 -15.04
C GLU A 79 0.82 17.34 -13.80
N VAL A 80 0.34 17.73 -12.62
CA VAL A 80 0.66 17.11 -11.33
C VAL A 80 -0.59 16.36 -10.89
N PRO A 81 -0.66 15.03 -11.11
CA PRO A 81 -1.86 14.27 -10.82
C PRO A 81 -2.11 14.17 -9.32
N ASP A 82 -3.39 14.22 -8.93
CA ASP A 82 -3.86 13.98 -7.57
C ASP A 82 -4.58 12.65 -7.48
N LEU A 83 -4.55 12.01 -6.30
CA LEU A 83 -5.33 10.81 -6.05
C LEU A 83 -6.79 11.21 -5.83
N THR A 84 -7.63 10.92 -6.81
CA THR A 84 -9.05 11.31 -6.79
C THR A 84 -9.94 10.32 -6.06
N SER A 85 -9.60 9.03 -6.16
CA SER A 85 -10.37 7.95 -5.56
C SER A 85 -9.54 6.66 -5.54
N VAL A 86 -10.03 5.68 -4.80
CA VAL A 86 -9.53 4.31 -4.81
C VAL A 86 -10.68 3.34 -5.11
N THR A 87 -10.36 2.18 -5.67
CA THR A 87 -11.37 1.17 -5.95
C THR A 87 -10.80 -0.25 -5.88
N MET A 88 -11.63 -1.18 -5.41
CA MET A 88 -11.41 -2.62 -5.55
C MET A 88 -12.21 -3.21 -6.72
N ASP A 89 -13.11 -2.41 -7.32
CA ASP A 89 -13.94 -2.83 -8.43
C ASP A 89 -13.19 -2.72 -9.76
N TRP A 90 -13.02 -3.87 -10.40
CA TRP A 90 -12.35 -3.98 -11.70
C TRP A 90 -12.97 -3.08 -12.76
N LYS A 91 -14.30 -2.96 -12.78
CA LYS A 91 -15.00 -2.20 -13.83
C LYS A 91 -14.73 -0.71 -13.71
N THR A 92 -14.80 -0.17 -12.50
CA THR A 92 -14.44 1.20 -12.19
C THR A 92 -12.98 1.49 -12.60
N ALA A 93 -12.05 0.59 -12.27
CA ALA A 93 -10.65 0.73 -12.67
C ALA A 93 -10.46 0.64 -14.19
N HIS A 94 -11.22 -0.22 -14.87
CA HIS A 94 -11.20 -0.36 -16.33
C HIS A 94 -11.64 0.93 -17.01
N GLU A 95 -12.76 1.51 -16.59
CA GLU A 95 -13.37 2.68 -17.23
C GLU A 95 -12.59 3.98 -16.98
N HIS A 96 -11.74 4.03 -15.94
CA HIS A 96 -10.91 5.21 -15.65
C HIS A 96 -9.87 5.46 -16.75
N GLN A 97 -9.89 6.68 -17.27
CA GLN A 97 -9.14 7.09 -18.47
C GLN A 97 -7.76 7.68 -18.17
N TRP A 98 -7.45 7.96 -16.90
CA TRP A 98 -6.21 8.64 -16.51
C TRP A 98 -5.22 7.69 -15.83
N GLY A 99 -4.26 8.26 -15.10
CA GLY A 99 -3.28 7.49 -14.35
C GLY A 99 -3.94 6.56 -13.34
N LYS A 100 -3.41 5.35 -13.24
CA LYS A 100 -3.83 4.31 -12.30
C LYS A 100 -2.60 3.72 -11.65
N LEU A 101 -2.68 3.48 -10.35
CA LEU A 101 -1.67 2.75 -9.63
C LEU A 101 -2.28 1.50 -9.00
N THR A 102 -1.58 0.38 -9.07
CA THR A 102 -1.87 -0.79 -8.24
C THR A 102 -0.72 -1.03 -7.28
N ALA A 103 -1.05 -1.47 -6.07
CA ALA A 103 -0.06 -1.85 -5.07
C ALA A 103 -0.38 -3.24 -4.51
N ILE A 104 0.66 -4.04 -4.30
CA ILE A 104 0.57 -5.29 -3.53
C ILE A 104 1.68 -5.26 -2.49
N ALA A 105 1.30 -5.26 -1.22
CA ALA A 105 2.22 -5.37 -0.10
C ALA A 105 1.95 -6.65 0.69
N GLY A 106 3.02 -7.39 0.97
CA GLY A 106 2.98 -8.56 1.83
C GLY A 106 4.33 -8.80 2.51
N PRO A 107 4.46 -9.89 3.28
CA PRO A 107 5.67 -10.14 4.08
C PRO A 107 6.92 -10.42 3.24
N LYS A 108 6.75 -10.87 1.98
CA LYS A 108 7.88 -11.25 1.10
C LYS A 108 8.20 -10.21 0.04
N ALA A 109 7.23 -9.39 -0.34
CA ALA A 109 7.40 -8.49 -1.47
C ALA A 109 6.48 -7.27 -1.38
N VAL A 110 6.92 -6.18 -1.99
CA VAL A 110 6.10 -5.02 -2.34
C VAL A 110 6.17 -4.83 -3.84
N ARG A 111 5.04 -4.52 -4.47
CA ARG A 111 4.98 -4.24 -5.91
C ARG A 111 4.08 -3.05 -6.16
N PHE A 112 4.55 -2.19 -7.05
CA PHE A 112 3.76 -1.09 -7.62
C PHE A 112 3.75 -1.21 -9.13
N ASN A 113 2.63 -0.84 -9.73
CA ASN A 113 2.46 -0.88 -11.17
C ASN A 113 1.55 0.27 -11.60
N ALA A 114 2.13 1.19 -12.38
CA ALA A 114 1.45 2.36 -12.91
C ALA A 114 1.06 2.17 -14.37
N GLN A 115 -0.18 2.56 -14.66
CA GLN A 115 -0.83 2.42 -15.96
C GLN A 115 -1.53 3.73 -16.30
N TYR A 116 -1.79 3.95 -17.60
CA TYR A 116 -2.55 5.10 -18.06
C TYR A 116 -3.56 4.68 -19.14
N GLY A 117 -4.72 5.33 -19.17
CA GLY A 117 -5.77 5.07 -20.16
C GLY A 117 -6.72 3.95 -19.75
N GLU A 118 -7.81 3.78 -20.51
CA GLU A 118 -8.82 2.74 -20.30
C GLU A 118 -8.22 1.32 -20.29
N GLY A 119 -8.80 0.45 -19.46
CA GLY A 119 -8.47 -0.97 -19.37
C GLY A 119 -7.86 -1.35 -18.02
N THR A 120 -7.60 -2.65 -17.84
CA THR A 120 -6.75 -3.14 -16.74
C THR A 120 -5.87 -4.28 -17.23
N GLY A 121 -4.71 -4.48 -16.60
CA GLY A 121 -3.91 -5.70 -16.79
C GLY A 121 -2.62 -5.45 -17.57
N SER A 122 -1.95 -6.54 -17.94
CA SER A 122 -0.56 -6.49 -18.39
C SER A 122 -0.32 -6.07 -19.84
N ASN A 123 -1.37 -5.73 -20.57
CA ASN A 123 -1.26 -5.30 -21.96
C ASN A 123 -1.52 -3.80 -22.14
N LEU A 124 -1.65 -3.07 -21.03
CA LEU A 124 -1.76 -1.62 -21.05
C LEU A 124 -0.39 -0.97 -21.19
N SER A 125 -0.40 0.30 -21.60
CA SER A 125 0.76 1.18 -21.51
C SER A 125 1.19 1.26 -20.05
N TYR A 126 2.16 0.42 -19.69
CA TYR A 126 2.88 0.57 -18.44
C TYR A 126 3.70 1.84 -18.53
N GLU A 127 3.53 2.74 -17.57
CA GLU A 127 4.43 3.89 -17.45
C GLU A 127 5.67 3.48 -16.65
N TRP A 128 5.46 2.72 -15.58
CA TRP A 128 6.54 2.15 -14.78
C TRP A 128 6.04 1.05 -13.83
N LYS A 129 6.98 0.29 -13.28
CA LYS A 129 6.73 -0.73 -12.27
C LYS A 129 7.88 -0.78 -11.26
N LEU A 130 7.58 -0.99 -9.99
CA LEU A 130 8.57 -1.31 -8.97
C LEU A 130 8.30 -2.71 -8.41
N THR A 131 9.35 -3.50 -8.21
CA THR A 131 9.29 -4.72 -7.39
C THR A 131 10.38 -4.70 -6.33
N LEU A 132 10.01 -5.00 -5.09
CA LEU A 132 10.90 -5.16 -3.93
C LEU A 132 10.76 -6.59 -3.37
N ASP A 133 11.87 -7.31 -3.21
CA ASP A 133 11.95 -8.50 -2.34
C ASP A 133 12.37 -8.06 -0.93
N ARG A 134 11.41 -8.07 -0.01
CA ARG A 134 11.59 -7.61 1.37
C ARG A 134 12.59 -8.44 2.17
N ARG A 135 12.86 -9.69 1.76
CA ARG A 135 13.80 -10.57 2.47
C ARG A 135 15.26 -10.20 2.18
N THR A 136 15.51 -9.63 1.00
CA THR A 136 16.86 -9.28 0.53
C THR A 136 17.11 -7.78 0.48
N GLY A 137 16.06 -6.96 0.63
CA GLY A 137 16.13 -5.52 0.38
C GLY A 137 16.43 -5.18 -1.08
N SER A 138 16.31 -6.13 -2.02
CA SER A 138 16.58 -5.85 -3.43
C SER A 138 15.32 -5.33 -4.10
N ALA A 139 15.43 -4.17 -4.75
CA ALA A 139 14.36 -3.64 -5.57
C ALA A 139 14.82 -3.36 -7.00
N THR A 140 13.85 -3.33 -7.91
CA THR A 140 14.08 -2.99 -9.31
C THR A 140 12.91 -2.16 -9.81
N TRP A 141 13.25 -0.99 -10.33
CA TRP A 141 12.36 -0.15 -11.11
C TRP A 141 12.45 -0.55 -12.58
N PHE A 142 11.31 -0.66 -13.22
CA PHE A 142 11.17 -0.96 -14.65
C PHE A 142 10.52 0.24 -15.31
N THR A 143 11.19 0.84 -16.28
CA THR A 143 10.61 1.90 -17.11
C THR A 143 9.74 1.30 -18.21
N LYS A 144 8.88 2.14 -18.80
CA LYS A 144 8.11 1.82 -20.01
C LYS A 144 8.97 1.27 -21.16
N ASP A 145 10.17 1.81 -21.31
CA ASP A 145 11.12 1.43 -22.37
C ASP A 145 11.85 0.12 -22.08
N GLY A 146 11.61 -0.48 -20.91
CA GLY A 146 12.17 -1.77 -20.51
C GLY A 146 13.49 -1.67 -19.73
N ASP A 147 13.96 -0.44 -19.45
CA ASP A 147 15.13 -0.23 -18.61
C ASP A 147 14.89 -0.72 -17.18
N ARG A 148 15.96 -1.19 -16.55
CA ARG A 148 15.95 -1.74 -15.20
C ARG A 148 16.92 -0.98 -14.34
N VAL A 149 16.39 -0.28 -13.34
CA VAL A 149 17.20 0.48 -12.39
C VAL A 149 17.18 -0.27 -11.06
N PRO A 150 18.33 -0.78 -10.57
CA PRO A 150 18.41 -1.49 -9.32
C PRO A 150 18.41 -0.53 -8.12
N TYR A 151 17.84 -0.98 -7.00
CA TYR A 151 17.84 -0.25 -5.73
C TYR A 151 18.14 -1.22 -4.58
N ARG A 152 18.70 -0.67 -3.49
CA ARG A 152 18.83 -1.32 -2.19
C ARG A 152 17.92 -0.66 -1.18
N CYS A 153 17.08 -1.44 -0.53
CA CYS A 153 16.04 -0.94 0.34
C CYS A 153 16.20 -1.42 1.77
N GLU A 154 15.90 -0.52 2.71
CA GLU A 154 15.95 -0.75 4.13
C GLU A 154 14.62 -0.32 4.77
N MET A 155 14.05 -1.21 5.59
CA MET A 155 12.89 -0.87 6.41
C MET A 155 13.34 0.14 7.47
N GLN A 156 12.60 1.23 7.58
CA GLN A 156 12.86 2.27 8.56
C GLN A 156 12.17 1.90 9.89
N PRO A 157 12.81 2.19 11.03
CA PRO A 157 12.26 1.93 12.36
C PRO A 157 11.10 2.86 12.74
#